data_AF-A0AAD9KMP1-F1
#
_entry.id   AF-A0AAD9KMP1-F1
#
_cell.length_a   1.000
_cell.length_b   1.000
_cell.length_c   1.000
_cell.angle_alpha   90.00
_cell.angle_beta   90.00
_cell.angle_gamma   90.00
#
_symmetry.space_group_name_H-M   'P 1'
#
loop_
_entity.id
_entity.type
_entity.pdbx_description
1 polymer ?
#
loop_
_entity_poly.entity_id
_entity_poly.type
_entity_poly.pdbx_seq_one_letter_code
_entity_poly.pdbx_strand_id
1 'polypeptide(L)'
;MTSCRGRQEALADSFSAVLHALAEKHRVRRYRDGEGFRAELSRADRATEASLEHRLLSVFINAVAAQEAAAATETIAPTTPTVSTGRKSRRTVAAAVTVTCSMIETAGEAARAIGARLLATLSVDDFTDCVDQLGEIDTWSIEQLAVLCKLAKAKAWGKPDAWTSENTMEAANILAALTVSELGSLALTDTDTLAPLAHSHLLSNAQREKLFALWLSKVKHNDMTTVTAEEIVQLGQLACGATAANIDQLPLDVYKDSTTTWGSVDSCGFNQRKAIARKAEDAFGIDPTKWNVTTLRLIGHSVGTYGSKVDRRVTWVGMGPIGEQDRPVGL
;
A
#
# COMPACT_ATOMS: atom_id res chain seq x y z
N MET A 1 -26.20 9.27 34.87
CA MET A 1 -25.93 9.57 33.45
C MET A 1 -24.46 9.93 33.17
N THR A 2 -23.65 10.28 34.17
CA THR A 2 -22.23 10.66 34.00
C THR A 2 -21.25 9.47 33.89
N SER A 3 -21.62 8.27 34.35
CA SER A 3 -20.68 7.14 34.52
C SER A 3 -20.40 6.29 33.26
N CYS A 4 -21.31 6.26 32.26
CA CYS A 4 -21.06 5.54 31.00
C CYS A 4 -20.34 6.41 29.97
N ARG A 5 -20.70 7.70 29.88
CA ARG A 5 -20.04 8.65 28.98
C ARG A 5 -18.56 8.83 29.34
N GLY A 6 -18.25 9.00 30.64
CA GLY A 6 -16.86 9.10 31.09
C GLY A 6 -16.05 7.80 30.89
N ARG A 7 -16.70 6.64 30.85
CA ARG A 7 -16.03 5.36 30.53
C ARG A 7 -15.75 5.21 29.04
N GLN A 8 -16.61 5.72 28.17
CA GLN A 8 -16.39 5.72 26.71
C GLN A 8 -15.34 6.74 26.30
N GLU A 9 -15.34 7.94 26.89
CA GLU A 9 -14.30 8.96 26.69
C GLU A 9 -12.93 8.45 27.18
N ALA A 10 -12.85 7.87 28.39
CA ALA A 10 -11.59 7.29 28.89
C ALA A 10 -11.06 6.11 28.03
N LEU A 11 -11.95 5.36 27.38
CA LEU A 11 -11.57 4.28 26.47
C LEU A 11 -11.06 4.84 25.13
N ALA A 12 -11.71 5.88 24.59
CA ALA A 12 -11.26 6.58 23.38
C ALA A 12 -9.91 7.29 23.60
N ASP A 13 -9.69 7.88 24.78
CA ASP A 13 -8.42 8.50 25.16
C ASP A 13 -7.30 7.45 25.30
N SER A 14 -7.61 6.30 25.93
CA SER A 14 -6.66 5.18 26.04
C SER A 14 -6.32 4.59 24.66
N PHE A 15 -7.32 4.51 23.78
CA PHE A 15 -7.16 4.05 22.40
C PHE A 15 -6.28 4.99 21.58
N SER A 16 -6.55 6.30 21.65
CA SER A 16 -5.76 7.35 21.01
C SER A 16 -4.31 7.34 21.51
N ALA A 17 -4.09 7.17 22.82
CA ALA A 17 -2.75 7.07 23.40
C ALA A 17 -1.97 5.84 22.90
N VAL A 18 -2.61 4.68 22.75
CA VAL A 18 -1.97 3.47 22.20
C VAL A 18 -1.64 3.64 20.72
N LEU A 19 -2.55 4.23 19.94
CA LEU A 19 -2.31 4.50 18.52
C LEU A 19 -1.19 5.51 18.32
N HIS A 20 -1.18 6.59 19.09
CA HIS A 20 -0.10 7.58 19.06
C HIS A 20 1.26 6.96 19.43
N ALA A 21 1.29 6.08 20.44
CA ALA A 21 2.52 5.37 20.81
C ALA A 21 3.03 4.43 19.71
N LEU A 22 2.12 3.78 18.97
CA LEU A 22 2.49 2.95 17.81
C LEU A 22 2.95 3.82 16.62
N ALA A 23 2.25 4.91 16.34
CA ALA A 23 2.59 5.86 15.27
C ALA A 23 3.98 6.46 15.47
N GLU A 24 4.28 6.95 16.68
CA GLU A 24 5.57 7.53 17.02
C GLU A 24 6.70 6.49 16.93
N LYS A 25 6.42 5.24 17.32
CA LYS A 25 7.37 4.14 17.16
C LYS A 25 7.65 3.83 15.68
N HIS A 26 6.63 3.78 14.83
CA HIS A 26 6.79 3.57 13.39
C HIS A 26 7.56 4.73 12.73
N ARG A 27 7.30 5.98 13.14
CA ARG A 27 8.03 7.17 12.69
C ARG A 27 9.52 7.08 13.01
N VAL A 28 9.87 6.74 14.26
CA VAL A 28 11.26 6.55 14.70
C VAL A 28 11.95 5.43 13.92
N ARG A 29 11.22 4.35 13.60
CA ARG A 29 11.75 3.24 12.81
C ARG A 29 12.07 3.65 11.37
N ARG A 30 11.16 4.35 10.68
CA ARG A 30 11.41 4.87 9.32
C ARG A 30 12.61 5.82 9.27
N TYR A 31 12.76 6.70 10.27
CA TYR A 31 13.92 7.59 10.36
C TYR A 31 15.24 6.82 10.50
N ARG A 32 15.23 5.72 11.24
CA ARG A 32 16.42 4.88 11.44
C ARG A 32 16.76 4.01 10.22
N ASP A 33 15.75 3.56 9.49
CA ASP A 33 15.92 2.76 8.26
C ASP A 33 16.33 3.63 7.06
N GLY A 34 15.95 4.91 7.02
CA GLY A 34 16.33 5.87 5.97
C GLY A 34 17.78 6.40 6.06
N GLU A 35 18.37 6.47 7.26
CA GLU A 35 19.75 6.94 7.50
C GLU A 35 20.82 5.84 7.35
N GLY A 36 20.47 4.65 6.85
CA GLY A 36 21.42 3.53 6.70
C GLY A 36 21.94 2.95 8.02
N PHE A 37 21.34 3.32 9.16
CA PHE A 37 21.62 2.74 10.48
C PHE A 37 20.94 1.37 10.62
N ARG A 38 21.42 0.40 9.84
CA ARG A 38 21.19 -1.04 10.09
C ARG A 38 22.05 -1.48 11.29
N ALA A 39 21.84 -0.85 12.45
CA ALA A 39 22.38 -1.38 13.70
C ALA A 39 21.71 -2.73 13.94
N GLU A 40 22.52 -3.77 14.11
CA GLU A 40 22.11 -5.13 14.44
C GLU A 40 21.31 -5.14 15.74
N LEU A 41 19.99 -4.90 15.67
CA LEU A 41 19.09 -5.38 16.68
C LEU A 41 19.26 -6.89 16.75
N SER A 42 19.60 -7.40 17.93
CA SER A 42 19.76 -8.82 18.12
C SER A 42 18.45 -9.52 17.74
N ARG A 43 18.52 -10.78 17.28
CA ARG A 43 17.29 -11.56 17.01
C ARG A 43 16.36 -11.61 18.23
N ALA A 44 16.92 -11.51 19.44
CA ALA A 44 16.16 -11.42 20.68
C ALA A 44 15.38 -10.11 20.77
N ASP A 45 15.99 -8.97 20.45
CA ASP A 45 15.28 -7.67 20.50
C ASP A 45 14.15 -7.60 19.47
N ARG A 46 14.36 -8.11 18.24
CA ARG A 46 13.30 -8.21 17.23
C ARG A 46 12.17 -9.14 17.66
N ALA A 47 12.48 -10.27 18.32
CA ALA A 47 11.47 -11.19 18.82
C ALA A 47 10.68 -10.59 20.01
N THR A 48 11.36 -9.84 20.88
CA THR A 48 10.73 -9.15 22.02
C THR A 48 9.86 -7.99 21.54
N GLU A 49 10.31 -7.28 20.52
CA GLU A 49 9.59 -6.17 19.88
C GLU A 49 8.35 -6.66 19.13
N ALA A 50 8.46 -7.71 18.32
CA ALA A 50 7.33 -8.37 17.68
C ALA A 50 6.36 -8.96 18.72
N SER A 51 6.87 -9.47 19.85
CA SER A 51 6.06 -9.91 20.98
C SER A 51 5.29 -8.75 21.62
N LEU A 52 5.91 -7.57 21.76
CA LEU A 52 5.25 -6.38 22.30
C LEU A 52 4.18 -5.83 21.36
N GLU A 53 4.46 -5.77 20.05
CA GLU A 53 3.47 -5.41 19.03
C GLU A 53 2.30 -6.38 19.04
N HIS A 54 2.57 -7.69 19.08
CA HIS A 54 1.54 -8.72 19.21
C HIS A 54 0.76 -8.57 20.51
N ARG A 55 1.40 -8.20 21.62
CA ARG A 55 0.74 -7.94 22.92
C ARG A 55 -0.14 -6.69 22.89
N LEU A 56 0.31 -5.61 22.26
CA LEU A 56 -0.50 -4.39 22.09
C LEU A 56 -1.66 -4.62 21.12
N LEU A 57 -1.43 -5.33 20.01
CA LEU A 57 -2.48 -5.75 19.09
C LEU A 57 -3.47 -6.71 19.75
N SER A 58 -3.02 -7.65 20.58
CA SER A 58 -3.93 -8.55 21.30
C SER A 58 -4.70 -7.83 22.40
N VAL A 59 -4.11 -6.83 23.07
CA VAL A 59 -4.87 -5.94 23.98
C VAL A 59 -5.92 -5.14 23.19
N PHE A 60 -5.58 -4.64 22.01
CA PHE A 60 -6.52 -3.96 21.10
C PHE A 60 -7.65 -4.88 20.62
N ILE A 61 -7.32 -6.07 20.09
CA ILE A 61 -8.30 -7.06 19.62
C ILE A 61 -9.20 -7.51 20.78
N ASN A 62 -8.64 -7.73 21.98
CA ASN A 62 -9.42 -8.11 23.15
C ASN A 62 -10.30 -6.96 23.66
N ALA A 63 -9.85 -5.71 23.58
CA ALA A 63 -10.67 -4.55 23.93
C ALA A 63 -11.84 -4.37 22.95
N VAL A 64 -11.60 -4.55 21.66
CA VAL A 64 -12.64 -4.53 20.61
C VAL A 64 -13.61 -5.70 20.78
N ALA A 65 -13.11 -6.92 20.99
CA ALA A 65 -13.94 -8.12 21.20
C ALA A 65 -14.76 -8.05 22.50
N ALA A 66 -14.19 -7.51 23.59
CA ALA A 66 -14.92 -7.28 24.84
C ALA A 66 -16.05 -6.24 24.66
N GLN A 67 -15.84 -5.26 23.77
CA GLN A 67 -16.86 -4.27 23.43
C GLN A 67 -17.98 -4.84 22.54
N GLU A 68 -17.65 -5.71 21.59
CA GLU A 68 -18.63 -6.47 20.80
C GLU A 68 -19.48 -7.41 21.69
N ALA A 69 -18.85 -8.11 22.65
CA ALA A 69 -19.54 -8.96 23.60
C ALA A 69 -20.47 -8.17 24.54
N ALA A 70 -20.05 -6.98 24.98
CA ALA A 70 -20.88 -6.09 25.79
C ALA A 70 -22.11 -5.58 25.03
N ALA A 71 -21.98 -5.28 23.72
CA ALA A 71 -23.09 -4.87 22.87
C ALA A 71 -24.08 -6.01 22.55
N ALA A 72 -23.58 -7.24 22.40
CA ALA A 72 -24.42 -8.42 22.12
C ALA A 72 -25.25 -8.88 23.34
N THR A 73 -24.72 -8.74 24.55
CA THR A 73 -25.36 -9.24 25.77
C THR A 73 -26.59 -8.43 26.19
N GLU A 74 -26.76 -7.19 25.70
CA GLU A 74 -27.94 -6.36 25.97
C GLU A 74 -29.16 -6.71 25.08
N THR A 75 -29.03 -7.67 24.15
CA THR A 75 -30.06 -7.98 23.14
C THR A 75 -30.91 -9.23 23.44
N ILE A 76 -30.65 -9.97 24.53
CA ILE A 76 -31.40 -11.20 24.84
C ILE A 76 -31.90 -11.17 26.29
N ALA A 77 -33.09 -10.59 26.50
CA ALA A 77 -33.94 -10.92 27.65
C ALA A 77 -35.15 -11.73 27.13
N PRO A 78 -35.50 -12.87 27.76
CA PRO A 78 -36.52 -13.77 27.25
C PRO A 78 -37.93 -13.18 27.45
N THR A 79 -38.75 -13.22 26.40
CA THR A 79 -40.16 -12.85 26.43
C THR A 79 -40.99 -13.91 27.16
N THR A 80 -41.53 -13.56 28.32
CA THR A 80 -42.77 -14.13 28.88
C THR A 80 -43.86 -13.05 28.88
N PRO A 81 -45.13 -13.37 28.52
CA PRO A 81 -46.18 -12.37 28.49
C PRO A 81 -46.82 -12.26 29.87
N THR A 82 -46.76 -11.08 30.49
CA THR A 82 -47.72 -10.69 31.53
C THR A 82 -48.06 -9.22 31.38
N VAL A 83 -49.35 -8.94 31.43
CA VAL A 83 -50.01 -7.68 31.17
C VAL A 83 -49.70 -6.63 32.24
N SER A 84 -49.65 -5.37 31.79
CA SER A 84 -50.07 -4.13 32.47
C SER A 84 -49.00 -3.05 32.81
N THR A 85 -49.29 -1.88 32.23
CA THR A 85 -49.04 -0.51 32.69
C THR A 85 -47.63 0.10 32.69
N GLY A 86 -47.41 0.95 31.68
CA GLY A 86 -46.93 2.32 31.88
C GLY A 86 -45.57 2.53 32.54
N ARG A 87 -44.48 2.40 31.77
CA ARG A 87 -43.26 3.17 32.01
C ARG A 87 -42.54 3.43 30.70
N LYS A 88 -42.40 4.70 30.30
CA LYS A 88 -41.63 5.14 29.14
C LYS A 88 -40.17 4.69 29.32
N SER A 89 -39.84 3.51 28.81
CA SER A 89 -38.48 3.00 28.75
C SER A 89 -37.73 3.80 27.69
N ARG A 90 -36.87 4.70 28.15
CA ARG A 90 -35.96 5.47 27.30
C ARG A 90 -34.85 4.50 26.88
N ARG A 91 -35.02 3.93 25.68
CA ARG A 91 -34.02 3.10 25.00
C ARG A 91 -32.76 3.94 24.78
N THR A 92 -31.76 3.79 25.64
CA THR A 92 -30.41 4.30 25.35
C THR A 92 -29.81 3.39 24.30
N VAL A 93 -29.75 3.88 23.06
CA VAL A 93 -29.01 3.22 21.99
C VAL A 93 -27.54 3.26 22.40
N ALA A 94 -26.92 2.12 22.62
CA ALA A 94 -25.47 2.02 22.77
C ALA A 94 -24.84 2.58 21.49
N ALA A 95 -24.12 3.69 21.60
CA ALA A 95 -23.43 4.29 20.46
C ALA A 95 -22.37 3.28 19.98
N ALA A 96 -22.56 2.76 18.77
CA ALA A 96 -21.54 1.97 18.09
C ALA A 96 -20.27 2.82 17.97
N VAL A 97 -19.11 2.25 18.28
CA VAL A 97 -17.84 2.95 18.07
C VAL A 97 -17.65 3.13 16.56
N THR A 98 -17.64 4.39 16.14
CA THR A 98 -17.36 4.81 14.78
C THR A 98 -15.90 5.22 14.69
N VAL A 99 -15.20 4.75 13.66
CA VAL A 99 -13.90 5.34 13.30
C VAL A 99 -14.16 6.75 12.78
N THR A 100 -13.29 7.69 13.16
CA THR A 100 -13.32 9.07 12.68
C THR A 100 -11.99 9.40 12.00
N CYS A 101 -11.99 10.45 11.18
CA CYS A 101 -10.78 10.97 10.53
C CYS A 101 -9.68 11.25 11.55
N SER A 102 -9.99 11.97 12.64
CA SER A 102 -9.02 12.31 13.68
C SER A 102 -8.35 11.08 14.32
N MET A 103 -9.06 9.95 14.45
CA MET A 103 -8.48 8.70 14.94
C MET A 103 -7.49 8.11 13.93
N ILE A 104 -7.77 8.22 12.63
CA ILE A 104 -6.87 7.77 11.56
C ILE A 104 -5.65 8.68 11.52
N GLU A 105 -5.83 10.00 11.50
CA GLU A 105 -4.76 11.00 11.55
C GLU A 105 -3.80 10.73 12.71
N THR A 106 -4.34 10.56 13.92
CA THR A 106 -3.54 10.27 15.12
C THR A 106 -2.81 8.92 15.03
N ALA A 107 -3.41 7.93 14.36
CA ALA A 107 -2.80 6.61 14.20
C ALA A 107 -1.69 6.56 13.15
N GLY A 108 -1.71 7.44 12.15
CA GLY A 108 -0.78 7.36 11.03
C GLY A 108 -0.84 5.98 10.37
N GLU A 109 0.34 5.42 10.11
CA GLU A 109 0.52 4.06 9.56
C GLU A 109 -0.07 2.95 10.45
N ALA A 110 -0.23 3.19 11.77
CA ALA A 110 -0.84 2.22 12.67
C ALA A 110 -2.34 2.00 12.39
N ALA A 111 -2.98 2.88 11.60
CA ALA A 111 -4.35 2.71 11.13
C ALA A 111 -4.53 1.39 10.35
N ARG A 112 -3.45 0.80 9.80
CA ARG A 112 -3.46 -0.54 9.18
C ARG A 112 -3.99 -1.64 10.11
N ALA A 113 -3.92 -1.46 11.43
CA ALA A 113 -4.43 -2.42 12.42
C ALA A 113 -5.95 -2.36 12.60
N ILE A 114 -6.62 -1.31 12.11
CA ILE A 114 -8.08 -1.17 12.18
C ILE A 114 -8.72 -2.21 11.28
N GLY A 115 -9.43 -3.18 11.86
CA GLY A 115 -10.07 -4.25 11.09
C GLY A 115 -11.12 -3.73 10.10
N ALA A 116 -11.34 -4.47 9.01
CA ALA A 116 -12.25 -4.10 7.93
C ALA A 116 -13.69 -3.78 8.41
N ARG A 117 -14.18 -4.51 9.43
CA ARG A 117 -15.51 -4.25 10.04
C ARG A 117 -15.61 -2.87 10.67
N LEU A 118 -14.54 -2.43 11.32
CA LEU A 118 -14.50 -1.15 12.00
C LEU A 118 -14.25 -0.02 10.98
N LEU A 119 -13.41 -0.23 9.96
CA LEU A 119 -13.31 0.70 8.83
C LEU A 119 -14.66 0.92 8.13
N ALA A 120 -15.51 -0.10 8.07
CA ALA A 120 -16.83 0.02 7.45
C ALA A 120 -17.79 0.97 8.20
N THR A 121 -17.47 1.35 9.45
CA THR A 121 -18.25 2.31 10.24
C THR A 121 -17.83 3.76 10.01
N LEU A 122 -16.73 4.00 9.28
CA LEU A 122 -16.27 5.33 8.90
C LEU A 122 -17.38 6.07 8.14
N SER A 123 -17.64 7.32 8.55
CA SER A 123 -18.61 8.17 7.88
C SER A 123 -18.07 8.62 6.52
N VAL A 124 -18.94 9.19 5.69
CA VAL A 124 -18.52 9.69 4.36
C VAL A 124 -17.62 10.90 4.50
N ASP A 125 -17.99 11.79 5.40
CA ASP A 125 -17.24 13.01 5.71
C ASP A 125 -15.87 12.64 6.28
N ASP A 126 -15.83 11.77 7.30
CA ASP A 126 -14.57 11.28 7.87
C ASP A 126 -13.71 10.56 6.84
N PHE A 127 -14.30 9.75 5.95
CA PHE A 127 -13.53 9.11 4.88
C PHE A 127 -12.91 10.15 3.96
N THR A 128 -13.70 11.13 3.51
CA THR A 128 -13.26 12.15 2.57
C THR A 128 -12.16 13.03 3.20
N ASP A 129 -12.28 13.34 4.48
CA ASP A 129 -11.33 14.18 5.22
C ASP A 129 -9.97 13.51 5.49
N CYS A 130 -9.82 12.18 5.35
CA CYS A 130 -8.54 11.48 5.56
C CYS A 130 -8.20 10.42 4.50
N VAL A 131 -8.85 10.49 3.33
CA VAL A 131 -8.64 9.48 2.28
C VAL A 131 -7.22 9.52 1.73
N ASP A 132 -6.59 10.68 1.69
CA ASP A 132 -5.17 10.87 1.37
C ASP A 132 -4.27 10.01 2.28
N GLN A 133 -4.46 10.09 3.60
CA GLN A 133 -3.68 9.32 4.56
C GLN A 133 -4.01 7.82 4.51
N LEU A 134 -5.29 7.47 4.29
CA LEU A 134 -5.69 6.08 4.07
C LEU A 134 -5.06 5.52 2.79
N GLY A 135 -4.93 6.34 1.75
CA GLY A 135 -4.32 6.00 0.47
C GLY A 135 -2.81 5.81 0.55
N GLU A 136 -2.10 6.50 1.45
CA GLU A 136 -0.66 6.34 1.64
C GLU A 136 -0.27 4.97 2.23
N ILE A 137 -1.16 4.33 2.98
CA ILE A 137 -0.87 3.05 3.64
C ILE A 137 -0.81 1.93 2.60
N ASP A 138 0.37 1.35 2.42
CA ASP A 138 0.65 0.30 1.43
C ASP A 138 0.52 -1.12 2.00
N THR A 139 0.16 -1.28 3.28
CA THR A 139 0.09 -2.59 3.97
C THR A 139 -1.33 -3.04 4.32
N TRP A 140 -2.34 -2.47 3.64
CA TRP A 140 -3.72 -2.91 3.81
C TRP A 140 -3.92 -4.37 3.38
N SER A 141 -4.75 -5.10 4.13
CA SER A 141 -5.27 -6.38 3.67
C SER A 141 -6.31 -6.21 2.57
N ILE A 142 -6.53 -7.27 1.80
CA ILE A 142 -7.54 -7.32 0.73
C ILE A 142 -8.95 -6.96 1.26
N GLU A 143 -9.30 -7.41 2.47
CA GLU A 143 -10.60 -7.12 3.08
C GLU A 143 -10.75 -5.64 3.44
N GLN A 144 -9.70 -5.00 3.95
CA GLN A 144 -9.69 -3.57 4.27
C GLN A 144 -9.77 -2.73 2.99
N LEU A 145 -8.96 -3.06 1.99
CA LEU A 145 -8.99 -2.43 0.66
C LEU A 145 -10.39 -2.49 0.04
N ALA A 146 -11.07 -3.64 0.12
CA ALA A 146 -12.42 -3.79 -0.39
C ALA A 146 -13.44 -2.88 0.32
N VAL A 147 -13.29 -2.68 1.63
CA VAL A 147 -14.14 -1.75 2.41
C VAL A 147 -13.86 -0.30 2.04
N LEU A 148 -12.59 0.12 2.00
CA LEU A 148 -12.19 1.49 1.64
C LEU A 148 -12.65 1.84 0.22
N CYS A 149 -12.42 0.94 -0.74
CA CYS A 149 -12.90 1.11 -2.11
C CYS A 149 -14.43 1.16 -2.20
N LYS A 150 -15.14 0.38 -1.38
CA LYS A 150 -16.61 0.47 -1.29
C LYS A 150 -17.05 1.82 -0.74
N LEU A 151 -16.36 2.40 0.24
CA LEU A 151 -16.66 3.75 0.76
C LEU A 151 -16.46 4.81 -0.33
N ALA A 152 -15.31 4.78 -1.03
CA ALA A 152 -15.03 5.65 -2.17
C ALA A 152 -16.15 5.55 -3.23
N LYS A 153 -16.50 4.32 -3.63
CA LYS A 153 -17.46 4.09 -4.72
C LYS A 153 -18.92 4.36 -4.36
N ALA A 154 -19.34 3.93 -3.18
CA ALA A 154 -20.75 3.93 -2.82
C ALA A 154 -21.17 5.23 -2.11
N LYS A 155 -20.22 5.97 -1.55
CA LYS A 155 -20.56 7.05 -0.62
C LYS A 155 -19.87 8.38 -0.95
N ALA A 156 -18.61 8.39 -1.36
CA ALA A 156 -17.88 9.64 -1.57
C ALA A 156 -17.95 10.14 -3.03
N TRP A 157 -17.56 9.31 -4.00
CA TRP A 157 -17.25 9.80 -5.36
C TRP A 157 -18.00 9.08 -6.48
N GLY A 158 -18.76 8.03 -6.17
CA GLY A 158 -19.48 7.26 -7.18
C GLY A 158 -18.56 6.32 -7.95
N LYS A 159 -18.94 6.01 -9.19
CA LYS A 159 -18.19 5.06 -10.03
C LYS A 159 -16.79 5.61 -10.39
N PRO A 160 -15.78 4.74 -10.58
CA PRO A 160 -14.41 5.16 -10.92
C PRO A 160 -14.28 6.05 -12.17
N ASP A 161 -15.22 5.97 -13.11
CA ASP A 161 -15.26 6.84 -14.29
C ASP A 161 -15.64 8.31 -13.99
N ALA A 162 -16.19 8.56 -12.80
CA ALA A 162 -16.53 9.90 -12.32
C ALA A 162 -15.48 10.47 -11.35
N TRP A 163 -14.43 9.71 -11.02
CA TRP A 163 -13.39 10.18 -10.12
C TRP A 163 -12.54 11.26 -10.79
N THR A 164 -12.28 12.35 -10.07
CA THR A 164 -11.34 13.37 -10.50
C THR A 164 -9.91 12.85 -10.37
N SER A 165 -8.95 13.56 -10.95
CA SER A 165 -7.53 13.25 -10.77
C SER A 165 -7.10 13.43 -9.31
N GLU A 166 -7.65 14.41 -8.60
CA GLU A 166 -7.47 14.59 -7.14
C GLU A 166 -7.96 13.37 -6.35
N ASN A 167 -9.21 12.92 -6.56
CA ASN A 167 -9.73 11.72 -5.91
C ASN A 167 -8.88 10.48 -6.20
N THR A 168 -8.37 10.37 -7.44
CA THR A 168 -7.51 9.24 -7.85
C THR A 168 -6.17 9.28 -7.13
N MET A 169 -5.57 10.47 -7.03
CA MET A 169 -4.32 10.71 -6.33
C MET A 169 -4.45 10.40 -4.84
N GLU A 170 -5.48 10.92 -4.17
CA GLU A 170 -5.75 10.67 -2.75
C GLU A 170 -6.05 9.20 -2.47
N ALA A 171 -6.78 8.52 -3.36
CA ALA A 171 -7.09 7.10 -3.19
C ALA A 171 -5.83 6.23 -3.19
N ALA A 172 -4.81 6.57 -3.98
CA ALA A 172 -3.50 5.90 -4.02
C ALA A 172 -3.59 4.36 -3.87
N ASN A 173 -3.07 3.78 -2.79
CA ASN A 173 -3.05 2.32 -2.57
C ASN A 173 -4.45 1.68 -2.53
N ILE A 174 -5.52 2.44 -2.25
CA ILE A 174 -6.92 1.96 -2.31
C ILE A 174 -7.28 1.54 -3.75
N LEU A 175 -6.64 2.12 -4.77
CA LEU A 175 -6.83 1.75 -6.17
C LEU A 175 -6.51 0.27 -6.44
N ALA A 176 -5.70 -0.39 -5.60
CA ALA A 176 -5.43 -1.82 -5.72
C ALA A 176 -6.69 -2.70 -5.55
N ALA A 177 -7.75 -2.17 -4.94
CA ALA A 177 -9.04 -2.85 -4.83
C ALA A 177 -9.90 -2.77 -6.11
N LEU A 178 -9.56 -1.88 -7.05
CA LEU A 178 -10.31 -1.71 -8.30
C LEU A 178 -9.97 -2.83 -9.28
N THR A 179 -10.96 -3.21 -10.07
CA THR A 179 -10.73 -4.12 -11.20
C THR A 179 -9.89 -3.44 -12.28
N VAL A 180 -9.23 -4.24 -13.12
CA VAL A 180 -8.47 -3.74 -14.27
C VAL A 180 -9.36 -2.89 -15.20
N SER A 181 -10.63 -3.26 -15.36
CA SER A 181 -11.57 -2.46 -16.17
C SER A 181 -11.83 -1.08 -15.56
N GLU A 182 -12.03 -1.02 -14.25
CA GLU A 182 -12.29 0.22 -13.52
C GLU A 182 -11.08 1.14 -13.50
N LEU A 183 -9.87 0.60 -13.27
CA LEU A 183 -8.63 1.37 -13.38
C LEU A 183 -8.49 2.02 -14.75
N GLY A 184 -8.92 1.31 -15.80
CA GLY A 184 -8.93 1.82 -17.17
C GLY A 184 -9.89 2.95 -17.47
N SER A 185 -10.78 3.29 -16.52
CA SER A 185 -11.78 4.35 -16.67
C SER A 185 -11.45 5.62 -15.89
N LEU A 186 -10.38 5.61 -15.08
CA LEU A 186 -9.97 6.75 -14.26
C LEU A 186 -9.62 7.97 -15.13
N ALA A 187 -9.90 9.16 -14.61
CA ALA A 187 -9.47 10.40 -15.23
C ALA A 187 -8.05 10.75 -14.76
N LEU A 188 -7.08 10.67 -15.69
CA LEU A 188 -5.70 11.09 -15.46
C LEU A 188 -5.41 12.33 -16.31
N THR A 189 -4.96 13.41 -15.68
CA THR A 189 -4.57 14.67 -16.35
C THR A 189 -3.07 14.82 -16.50
N ASP A 190 -2.30 14.22 -15.59
CA ASP A 190 -0.85 14.40 -15.46
C ASP A 190 -0.21 13.16 -14.83
N THR A 191 1.12 13.19 -14.71
CA THR A 191 1.91 12.14 -14.08
C THR A 191 1.77 12.15 -12.55
N ASP A 192 1.62 13.33 -11.94
CA ASP A 192 1.55 13.52 -10.49
C ASP A 192 0.36 12.78 -9.87
N THR A 193 -0.74 12.66 -10.61
CA THR A 193 -1.93 11.88 -10.23
C THR A 193 -1.58 10.45 -9.81
N LEU A 194 -0.50 9.86 -10.35
CA LEU A 194 -0.05 8.50 -10.06
C LEU A 194 1.18 8.44 -9.15
N ALA A 195 1.80 9.57 -8.81
CA ALA A 195 3.01 9.59 -7.98
C ALA A 195 2.86 8.90 -6.61
N PRO A 196 1.71 8.98 -5.90
CA PRO A 196 1.51 8.24 -4.65
C PRO A 196 1.61 6.71 -4.79
N LEU A 197 1.38 6.19 -6.00
CA LEU A 197 1.49 4.76 -6.30
C LEU A 197 2.91 4.31 -6.66
N ALA A 198 3.89 5.21 -6.72
CA ALA A 198 5.25 4.91 -7.14
C ALA A 198 5.92 3.79 -6.32
N HIS A 199 5.51 3.62 -5.06
CA HIS A 199 6.04 2.62 -4.14
C HIS A 199 5.02 1.52 -3.80
N SER A 200 3.85 1.53 -4.45
CA SER A 200 2.78 0.59 -4.16
C SER A 200 3.16 -0.83 -4.59
N HIS A 201 3.16 -1.73 -3.61
CA HIS A 201 3.33 -3.17 -3.83
C HIS A 201 2.00 -3.94 -3.88
N LEU A 202 0.87 -3.25 -3.63
CA LEU A 202 -0.46 -3.85 -3.58
C LEU A 202 -1.06 -4.10 -4.97
N LEU A 203 -0.60 -3.37 -5.98
CA LEU A 203 -1.06 -3.57 -7.36
C LEU A 203 -0.57 -4.91 -7.91
N SER A 204 -1.44 -5.60 -8.65
CA SER A 204 -1.04 -6.71 -9.51
C SER A 204 -0.34 -6.22 -10.79
N ASN A 205 0.37 -7.11 -11.49
CA ASN A 205 0.99 -6.78 -12.78
C ASN A 205 -0.04 -6.28 -13.81
N ALA A 206 -1.20 -6.93 -13.89
CA ALA A 206 -2.26 -6.52 -14.81
C ALA A 206 -2.81 -5.12 -14.50
N GLN A 207 -2.91 -4.75 -13.21
CA GLN A 207 -3.33 -3.42 -12.81
C GLN A 207 -2.25 -2.37 -13.13
N ARG A 208 -0.96 -2.67 -12.88
CA ARG A 208 0.16 -1.79 -13.27
C ARG A 208 0.19 -1.54 -14.78
N GLU A 209 0.12 -2.60 -15.58
CA GLU A 209 0.08 -2.50 -17.05
C GLU A 209 -1.08 -1.63 -17.52
N LYS A 210 -2.24 -1.78 -16.88
CA LYS A 210 -3.41 -0.98 -17.23
C LYS A 210 -3.27 0.50 -16.86
N LEU A 211 -2.76 0.80 -15.66
CA LEU A 211 -2.52 2.18 -15.22
C LEU A 211 -1.45 2.85 -16.07
N PHE A 212 -0.35 2.15 -16.36
CA PHE A 212 0.70 2.66 -17.25
C PHE A 212 0.16 2.94 -18.66
N ALA A 213 -0.60 2.00 -19.24
CA ALA A 213 -1.21 2.20 -20.56
C ALA A 213 -2.21 3.37 -20.56
N LEU A 214 -2.99 3.52 -19.48
CA LEU A 214 -3.92 4.65 -19.34
C LEU A 214 -3.15 5.98 -19.28
N TRP A 215 -2.15 6.09 -18.41
CA TRP A 215 -1.29 7.28 -18.30
C TRP A 215 -0.64 7.61 -19.64
N LEU A 216 -0.02 6.61 -20.29
CA LEU A 216 0.62 6.82 -21.59
C LEU A 216 -0.39 7.31 -22.63
N SER A 217 -1.62 6.79 -22.64
CA SER A 217 -2.65 7.20 -23.58
C SER A 217 -3.20 8.62 -23.32
N LYS A 218 -3.36 9.00 -22.04
CA LYS A 218 -4.02 10.24 -21.63
C LYS A 218 -3.06 11.43 -21.53
N VAL A 219 -1.87 11.18 -20.99
CA VAL A 219 -0.86 12.20 -20.70
C VAL A 219 0.17 12.32 -21.82
N LYS A 220 0.49 11.19 -22.47
CA LYS A 220 1.55 11.11 -23.50
C LYS A 220 1.05 10.77 -24.89
N HIS A 221 -0.27 10.70 -25.08
CA HIS A 221 -0.90 10.40 -26.38
C HIS A 221 -0.37 9.13 -27.07
N ASN A 222 0.00 8.10 -26.28
CA ASN A 222 0.63 6.86 -26.72
C ASN A 222 2.05 7.02 -27.31
N ASP A 223 2.73 8.12 -27.04
CA ASP A 223 4.08 8.40 -27.55
C ASP A 223 5.14 8.26 -26.45
N MET A 224 5.81 7.11 -26.42
CA MET A 224 6.93 6.83 -25.51
C MET A 224 8.14 7.74 -25.71
N THR A 225 8.29 8.37 -26.87
CA THR A 225 9.44 9.25 -27.16
C THR A 225 9.35 10.59 -26.45
N THR A 226 8.15 10.97 -25.98
CA THR A 226 7.89 12.19 -25.22
C THR A 226 7.97 12.01 -23.71
N VAL A 227 8.26 10.78 -23.25
CA VAL A 227 8.42 10.45 -21.83
C VAL A 227 9.78 10.92 -21.35
N THR A 228 9.80 11.60 -20.20
CA THR A 228 11.02 12.11 -19.57
C THR A 228 11.52 11.20 -18.46
N ALA A 229 12.78 11.38 -18.04
CA ALA A 229 13.35 10.60 -16.95
C ALA A 229 12.66 10.90 -15.62
N GLU A 230 12.30 12.16 -15.37
CA GLU A 230 11.56 12.58 -14.18
C GLU A 230 10.23 11.85 -14.06
N GLU A 231 9.48 11.70 -15.16
CA GLU A 231 8.21 11.00 -15.14
C GLU A 231 8.37 9.50 -14.88
N ILE A 232 9.43 8.87 -15.40
CA ILE A 232 9.74 7.48 -15.05
C ILE A 232 10.06 7.36 -13.55
N VAL A 233 10.81 8.32 -13.00
CA VAL A 233 11.14 8.37 -11.57
C VAL A 233 9.86 8.54 -10.73
N GLN A 234 8.98 9.48 -11.11
CA GLN A 234 7.69 9.71 -10.47
C GLN A 234 6.77 8.49 -10.54
N LEU A 235 6.78 7.73 -11.63
CA LEU A 235 5.99 6.50 -11.75
C LEU A 235 6.54 5.36 -10.88
N GLY A 236 7.83 5.33 -10.57
CA GLY A 236 8.44 4.29 -9.73
C GLY A 236 8.10 2.87 -10.19
N GLN A 237 7.51 2.07 -9.29
CA GLN A 237 7.03 0.71 -9.55
C GLN A 237 5.97 0.63 -10.66
N LEU A 238 5.21 1.70 -10.94
CA LEU A 238 4.28 1.72 -12.07
C LEU A 238 5.00 1.67 -13.42
N ALA A 239 6.29 2.05 -13.49
CA ALA A 239 7.08 1.92 -14.72
C ALA A 239 7.18 0.45 -15.18
N CYS A 240 7.02 -0.52 -14.28
CA CYS A 240 6.91 -1.94 -14.62
C CYS A 240 5.63 -2.33 -15.39
N GLY A 241 4.65 -1.42 -15.47
CA GLY A 241 3.49 -1.57 -16.35
C GLY A 241 3.83 -1.33 -17.82
N ALA A 242 5.00 -0.78 -18.14
CA ALA A 242 5.44 -0.61 -19.52
C ALA A 242 5.60 -1.97 -20.21
N THR A 243 5.06 -2.11 -21.43
CA THR A 243 5.31 -3.33 -22.22
C THR A 243 6.77 -3.37 -22.70
N ALA A 244 7.24 -4.53 -23.13
CA ALA A 244 8.57 -4.64 -23.73
C ALA A 244 8.75 -3.68 -24.93
N ALA A 245 7.70 -3.49 -25.75
CA ALA A 245 7.72 -2.55 -26.87
C ALA A 245 7.82 -1.09 -26.39
N ASN A 246 7.13 -0.73 -25.30
CA ASN A 246 7.25 0.61 -24.72
C ASN A 246 8.68 0.88 -24.21
N ILE A 247 9.27 -0.09 -23.51
CA ILE A 247 10.64 0.00 -22.99
C ILE A 247 11.65 0.13 -24.13
N ASP A 248 11.47 -0.65 -25.20
CA ASP A 248 12.34 -0.58 -26.38
C ASP A 248 12.24 0.80 -27.08
N GLN A 249 11.07 1.46 -27.06
CA GLN A 249 10.86 2.80 -27.63
C GLN A 249 11.34 3.97 -26.75
N LEU A 250 11.60 3.75 -25.46
CA LEU A 250 12.05 4.81 -24.54
C LEU A 250 13.36 5.44 -25.03
N PRO A 251 13.53 6.77 -25.04
CA PRO A 251 14.81 7.38 -25.42
C PRO A 251 15.97 6.88 -24.54
N LEU A 252 17.16 6.76 -25.14
CA LEU A 252 18.31 6.13 -24.46
C LEU A 252 18.88 6.98 -23.33
N ASP A 253 18.89 8.30 -23.51
CA ASP A 253 19.20 9.31 -22.50
C ASP A 253 18.19 9.26 -21.35
N VAL A 254 16.89 9.19 -21.66
CA VAL A 254 15.83 9.04 -20.64
C VAL A 254 16.02 7.77 -19.81
N TYR A 255 16.37 6.65 -20.44
CA TYR A 255 16.70 5.42 -19.72
C TYR A 255 17.90 5.58 -18.79
N LYS A 256 18.99 6.22 -19.27
CA LYS A 256 20.20 6.47 -18.48
C LYS A 256 19.90 7.32 -17.25
N ASP A 257 19.14 8.39 -17.43
CA ASP A 257 18.84 9.34 -16.36
C ASP A 257 17.81 8.78 -15.35
N SER A 258 17.02 7.78 -15.75
CA SER A 258 16.08 7.04 -14.88
C SER A 258 16.59 5.67 -14.43
N THR A 259 17.88 5.35 -14.64
CA THR A 259 18.42 4.01 -14.39
C THR A 259 18.26 3.56 -12.93
N THR A 260 18.33 4.47 -11.96
CA THR A 260 18.06 4.18 -10.54
C THR A 260 16.70 3.53 -10.33
N THR A 261 15.66 4.06 -10.99
CA THR A 261 14.30 3.54 -10.89
C THR A 261 14.21 2.17 -11.53
N TRP A 262 14.72 2.02 -12.77
CA TRP A 262 14.75 0.72 -13.44
C TRP A 262 15.53 -0.37 -12.69
N GLY A 263 16.52 0.02 -11.89
CA GLY A 263 17.27 -0.89 -11.04
C GLY A 263 16.72 -1.05 -9.63
N SER A 264 15.72 -0.29 -9.19
CA SER A 264 15.06 -0.44 -7.90
C SER A 264 13.71 -1.15 -7.99
N VAL A 265 13.06 -1.15 -9.18
CA VAL A 265 11.78 -1.82 -9.36
C VAL A 265 11.91 -3.35 -9.32
N ASP A 266 11.08 -3.99 -8.51
CA ASP A 266 11.07 -5.45 -8.26
C ASP A 266 9.81 -6.13 -8.79
N SER A 267 8.78 -5.35 -9.11
CA SER A 267 7.47 -5.84 -9.53
C SER A 267 7.35 -6.15 -11.04
N CYS A 268 8.38 -5.88 -11.83
CA CYS A 268 8.40 -6.09 -13.28
C CYS A 268 8.30 -7.58 -13.64
N GLY A 269 7.50 -7.93 -14.65
CA GLY A 269 7.46 -9.28 -15.20
C GLY A 269 8.72 -9.66 -15.99
N PHE A 270 8.82 -10.94 -16.39
CA PHE A 270 10.00 -11.47 -17.09
C PHE A 270 10.30 -10.73 -18.40
N ASN A 271 9.27 -10.47 -19.21
CA ASN A 271 9.42 -9.80 -20.50
C ASN A 271 9.86 -8.33 -20.33
N GLN A 272 9.30 -7.62 -19.34
CA GLN A 272 9.73 -6.27 -18.99
C GLN A 272 11.21 -6.26 -18.56
N ARG A 273 11.60 -7.14 -17.62
CA ARG A 273 13.00 -7.22 -17.17
C ARG A 273 13.97 -7.53 -18.30
N LYS A 274 13.58 -8.40 -19.24
CA LYS A 274 14.39 -8.69 -20.43
C LYS A 274 14.54 -7.46 -21.35
N ALA A 275 13.50 -6.63 -21.49
CA ALA A 275 13.59 -5.39 -22.26
C ALA A 275 14.45 -4.33 -21.56
N ILE A 276 14.28 -4.16 -20.24
CA ILE A 276 15.11 -3.27 -19.43
C ILE A 276 16.58 -3.68 -19.52
N ALA A 277 16.88 -4.99 -19.46
CA ALA A 277 18.22 -5.54 -19.64
C ALA A 277 18.82 -5.18 -20.99
N ARG A 278 18.10 -5.40 -22.11
CA ARG A 278 18.56 -4.97 -23.44
C ARG A 278 18.82 -3.46 -23.50
N LYS A 279 17.94 -2.66 -22.89
CA LYS A 279 18.11 -1.21 -22.84
C LYS A 279 19.37 -0.80 -22.07
N ALA A 280 19.71 -1.53 -21.00
CA ALA A 280 20.98 -1.37 -20.30
C ALA A 280 22.19 -1.69 -21.18
N GLU A 281 22.12 -2.74 -22.00
CA GLU A 281 23.17 -3.08 -22.97
C GLU A 281 23.35 -1.97 -24.01
N ASP A 282 22.25 -1.40 -24.52
CA ASP A 282 22.30 -0.26 -25.44
C ASP A 282 22.90 0.98 -24.77
N ALA A 283 22.63 1.18 -23.48
CA ALA A 283 23.06 2.36 -22.73
C ALA A 283 24.52 2.30 -22.27
N PHE A 284 24.97 1.13 -21.80
CA PHE A 284 26.23 0.94 -21.08
C PHE A 284 27.17 -0.08 -21.73
N GLY A 285 26.74 -0.72 -22.82
CA GLY A 285 27.49 -1.70 -23.60
C GLY A 285 27.06 -3.15 -23.35
N ILE A 286 27.26 -4.01 -24.35
CA ILE A 286 26.77 -5.40 -24.42
C ILE A 286 27.39 -6.34 -23.37
N ASP A 287 28.55 -5.97 -22.80
CA ASP A 287 29.30 -6.80 -21.86
C ASP A 287 29.19 -6.25 -20.43
N PRO A 288 28.30 -6.80 -19.58
CA PRO A 288 28.11 -6.35 -18.21
C PRO A 288 29.35 -6.48 -17.33
N THR A 289 30.33 -7.32 -17.71
CA THR A 289 31.57 -7.49 -16.94
C THR A 289 32.51 -6.28 -17.03
N LYS A 290 32.25 -5.39 -17.99
CA LYS A 290 32.97 -4.12 -18.21
C LYS A 290 32.26 -2.92 -17.60
N TRP A 291 31.05 -3.10 -17.07
CA TRP A 291 30.34 -2.02 -16.40
C TRP A 291 31.05 -1.68 -15.08
N ASN A 292 31.13 -0.38 -14.79
CA ASN A 292 31.73 0.06 -13.54
C ASN A 292 30.80 -0.25 -12.35
N VAL A 293 31.36 -0.21 -11.13
CA VAL A 293 30.61 -0.53 -9.90
C VAL A 293 29.41 0.38 -9.68
N THR A 294 29.48 1.64 -10.09
CA THR A 294 28.35 2.58 -10.01
C THR A 294 27.20 2.12 -10.90
N THR A 295 27.46 1.82 -12.17
CA THR A 295 26.46 1.28 -13.11
C THR A 295 25.85 -0.02 -12.60
N LEU A 296 26.67 -0.94 -12.07
CA LEU A 296 26.17 -2.20 -11.50
C LEU A 296 25.26 -1.98 -10.28
N ARG A 297 25.56 -0.98 -9.43
CA ARG A 297 24.68 -0.60 -8.32
C ARG A 297 23.36 0.00 -8.79
N LEU A 298 23.40 0.81 -9.84
CA LEU A 298 22.23 1.50 -10.37
C LEU A 298 21.23 0.54 -11.06
N ILE A 299 21.69 -0.56 -11.65
CA ILE A 299 20.84 -1.51 -12.40
C ILE A 299 20.50 -2.75 -11.53
N GLY A 300 20.89 -2.78 -10.26
CA GLY A 300 21.05 -3.99 -9.45
C GLY A 300 19.91 -5.02 -9.52
N HIS A 301 18.65 -4.59 -9.53
CA HIS A 301 17.50 -5.51 -9.59
C HIS A 301 17.16 -5.96 -11.03
N SER A 302 17.36 -5.13 -12.04
CA SER A 302 17.23 -5.50 -13.46
C SER A 302 18.34 -6.48 -13.89
N VAL A 303 19.52 -6.42 -13.25
CA VAL A 303 20.64 -7.35 -13.51
C VAL A 303 20.36 -8.78 -13.01
N GLY A 304 19.34 -9.02 -12.18
CA GLY A 304 18.98 -10.37 -11.70
C GLY A 304 18.74 -11.41 -12.83
N THR A 305 18.44 -10.95 -14.05
CA THR A 305 18.29 -11.80 -15.25
C THR A 305 19.63 -12.23 -15.89
N TYR A 306 20.75 -11.61 -15.52
CA TYR A 306 22.10 -11.88 -16.05
C TYR A 306 22.88 -12.95 -15.28
N GLY A 307 22.22 -13.76 -14.44
CA GLY A 307 22.84 -14.69 -13.49
C GLY A 307 23.90 -15.67 -14.04
N SER A 308 24.07 -15.79 -15.36
CA SER A 308 25.15 -16.56 -16.00
C SER A 308 26.35 -15.72 -16.51
N LYS A 309 26.22 -14.40 -16.66
CA LYS A 309 27.26 -13.52 -17.24
C LYS A 309 27.95 -12.61 -16.22
N VAL A 310 27.29 -12.28 -15.10
CA VAL A 310 27.83 -11.40 -14.06
C VAL A 310 28.38 -12.26 -12.92
N ASP A 311 29.62 -12.72 -13.09
CA ASP A 311 30.36 -13.48 -12.08
C ASP A 311 30.59 -12.65 -10.79
N ARG A 312 30.60 -13.37 -9.66
CA ARG A 312 30.69 -13.10 -8.19
C ARG A 312 31.40 -11.83 -7.65
N ARG A 313 31.43 -10.70 -8.35
CA ARG A 313 32.08 -9.45 -7.89
C ARG A 313 31.17 -8.52 -7.09
N VAL A 314 29.87 -8.79 -7.06
CA VAL A 314 28.93 -8.15 -6.14
C VAL A 314 28.40 -9.25 -5.23
N THR A 315 28.92 -9.33 -4.00
CA THR A 315 28.30 -10.13 -2.96
C THR A 315 26.89 -9.57 -2.74
N TRP A 316 25.90 -10.31 -3.21
CA TRP A 316 24.48 -10.02 -3.04
C TRP A 316 24.16 -10.00 -1.54
N VAL A 317 24.19 -8.81 -0.94
CA VAL A 317 23.74 -8.63 0.44
C VAL A 317 22.21 -8.61 0.41
N GLY A 318 21.58 -9.79 0.56
CA GLY A 318 20.24 -9.86 1.13
C GLY A 318 19.14 -10.64 0.42
N MET A 319 19.41 -11.51 -0.55
CA MET A 319 18.38 -12.45 -1.04
C MET A 319 18.91 -13.89 -1.08
N GLY A 320 18.24 -14.76 -0.35
CA GLY A 320 18.51 -16.20 -0.31
C GLY A 320 18.28 -16.87 -1.68
N PRO A 321 18.77 -18.09 -1.87
CA PRO A 321 18.76 -18.76 -3.17
C PRO A 321 17.31 -18.98 -3.66
N ILE A 322 17.03 -18.48 -4.87
CA ILE A 322 15.81 -18.82 -5.60
C ILE A 322 15.98 -20.27 -6.06
N GLY A 323 15.09 -21.13 -5.58
CA GLY A 323 15.11 -22.56 -5.82
C GLY A 323 15.12 -22.91 -7.30
N GLU A 324 16.05 -23.78 -7.65
CA GLU A 324 16.17 -24.48 -8.92
C GLU A 324 14.98 -25.44 -9.10
N GLN A 325 13.94 -24.99 -9.79
CA GLN A 325 12.89 -25.84 -10.36
C GLN A 325 12.73 -25.49 -11.84
N ASP A 326 13.58 -26.10 -12.66
CA ASP A 326 13.24 -26.63 -13.98
C ASP A 326 14.53 -27.10 -14.66
N ARG A 327 14.89 -28.37 -14.39
CA ARG A 327 15.76 -29.12 -15.30
C ARG A 327 14.86 -29.92 -16.25
N PRO A 328 15.11 -29.89 -17.57
CA PRO A 328 14.45 -30.79 -18.48
C PRO A 328 14.98 -32.21 -18.24
N VAL A 329 14.07 -33.15 -17.98
CA VAL A 329 14.37 -34.58 -17.97
C VAL A 329 14.54 -35.01 -19.43
N GLY A 330 15.75 -35.39 -19.80
CA GLY A 330 16.08 -35.97 -21.09
C GLY A 330 16.91 -37.23 -20.91
N LEU A 331 16.21 -38.37 -20.84
CA LEU A 331 16.44 -39.67 -21.49
C LEU A 331 15.61 -40.75 -20.80
#